data_AF-A0A0F8XPM0-F1
#
_entry.id   AF-A0A0F8XPM0-F1
#
_cell.length_a   1.000
_cell.length_b   1.000
_cell.length_c   1.000
_cell.angle_alpha   90.00
_cell.angle_beta   90.00
_cell.angle_gamma   90.00
#
_symmetry.space_group_name_H-M   'P 1'
#
loop_
_entity.id
_entity.type
_entity.pdbx_description
1 polymer ?
#
loop_
_entity_poly.entity_id
_entity_poly.type
_entity_poly.pdbx_seq_one_letter_code
_entity_poly.pdbx_strand_id
1 'polypeptide(L)'
;AQKVDKPSSTNKSWILTSTLPSAYRRLEILQPTKAPLESSYTGLYTFIIAVILLNGGTLQEQKLDRYLRRANADTYTPVDRTDRLLQRLCKEGYLIRNREMDGGDEIIEYMVGPRGKVEVGARGVAGLVREVYGKQAMVEDNDTTAAEREQMEEFEFRLARSLGFRKSGEAQTQGADEAAEQEARQTQQMQRRSASEEEEEEEDSDY
;
A
#
# COMPACT_ATOMS: atom_id res chain seq x y z
N ALA A 1 -28.89 -4.70 -18.18
CA ALA A 1 -27.91 -5.77 -17.92
C ALA A 1 -27.25 -5.49 -16.57
N GLN A 2 -27.55 -6.32 -15.57
CA GLN A 2 -27.09 -6.15 -14.18
C GLN A 2 -25.67 -6.71 -14.07
N LYS A 3 -24.69 -5.87 -13.67
CA LYS A 3 -23.33 -6.31 -13.39
C LYS A 3 -23.37 -7.17 -12.13
N VAL A 4 -23.28 -8.48 -12.30
CA VAL A 4 -23.13 -9.44 -11.19
C VAL A 4 -21.70 -9.33 -10.68
N ASP A 5 -21.54 -8.88 -9.44
CA ASP A 5 -20.29 -8.95 -8.71
C ASP A 5 -19.79 -10.39 -8.72
N LYS A 6 -18.64 -10.61 -9.37
CA LYS A 6 -17.96 -11.91 -9.34
C LYS A 6 -17.66 -12.23 -7.87
N PRO A 7 -18.09 -13.39 -7.35
CA PRO A 7 -17.75 -13.77 -5.98
C PRO A 7 -16.23 -13.83 -5.85
N SER A 8 -15.70 -13.04 -4.92
CA SER A 8 -14.31 -13.06 -4.50
C SER A 8 -13.86 -14.51 -4.35
N SER A 9 -12.91 -14.94 -5.18
CA SER A 9 -12.30 -16.26 -5.07
C SER A 9 -11.76 -16.38 -3.65
N THR A 10 -12.43 -17.17 -2.82
CA THR A 10 -12.03 -17.46 -1.44
C THR A 10 -10.61 -17.97 -1.45
N ASN A 11 -9.65 -17.11 -1.10
CA ASN A 11 -8.24 -17.46 -1.01
C ASN A 11 -8.08 -18.58 0.03
N LYS A 12 -7.73 -19.78 -0.42
CA LYS A 12 -7.40 -20.95 0.42
C LYS A 12 -5.99 -20.83 1.01
N SER A 13 -5.65 -19.65 1.55
CA SER A 13 -4.35 -19.40 2.16
C SER A 13 -4.47 -19.49 3.67
N TRP A 14 -3.67 -20.36 4.28
CA TRP A 14 -3.59 -20.52 5.73
C TRP A 14 -2.25 -19.98 6.21
N ILE A 15 -2.25 -19.24 7.31
CA ILE A 15 -1.03 -18.74 7.94
C ILE A 15 -0.88 -19.40 9.30
N LEU A 16 0.31 -19.90 9.57
CA LEU A 16 0.65 -20.43 10.88
C LEU A 16 0.83 -19.26 11.84
N THR A 17 0.08 -19.25 12.92
CA THR A 17 0.21 -18.23 13.96
C THR A 17 0.65 -18.91 15.26
N SER A 18 1.53 -18.23 16.00
CA SER A 18 1.93 -18.73 17.32
C SER A 18 0.77 -18.54 18.30
N THR A 19 0.45 -19.58 19.06
CA THR A 19 -0.51 -19.54 20.16
C THR A 19 0.08 -18.97 21.46
N LEU A 20 1.37 -18.59 21.44
CA LEU A 20 2.04 -18.04 22.61
C LEU A 20 1.53 -16.63 22.95
N PRO A 21 1.41 -16.29 24.25
CA PRO A 21 1.16 -14.92 24.69
C PRO A 21 2.20 -13.94 24.14
N SER A 22 1.81 -12.67 23.94
CA SER A 22 2.67 -11.63 23.35
C SER A 22 4.04 -11.51 24.03
N ALA A 23 4.08 -11.61 25.36
CA ALA A 23 5.31 -11.55 26.14
C ALA A 23 6.35 -12.64 25.79
N TYR A 24 5.90 -13.77 25.22
CA TYR A 24 6.76 -14.90 24.84
C TYR A 24 7.00 -15.00 23.33
N ARG A 25 6.51 -14.04 22.54
CA ARG A 25 6.77 -13.94 21.09
C ARG A 25 8.02 -13.11 20.76
N ARG A 26 9.02 -13.14 21.65
CA ARG A 26 10.30 -12.44 21.46
C ARG A 26 11.28 -13.31 20.67
N LEU A 27 12.09 -12.68 19.82
CA LEU A 27 13.11 -13.35 19.00
C LEU A 27 14.17 -14.07 19.86
N GLU A 28 14.42 -13.59 21.07
CA GLU A 28 15.32 -14.25 22.03
C GLU A 28 14.84 -15.65 22.44
N ILE A 29 13.51 -15.85 22.45
CA ILE A 29 12.87 -17.10 22.88
C ILE A 29 12.59 -17.98 21.66
N LEU A 30 12.10 -17.38 20.58
CA LEU A 30 11.82 -18.05 19.31
C LEU A 30 12.99 -17.84 18.36
N GLN A 31 13.97 -18.73 18.42
CA GLN A 31 15.08 -18.70 17.47
C GLN A 31 14.54 -18.84 16.03
N PRO A 32 15.11 -18.09 15.05
CA PRO A 32 14.76 -18.23 13.64
C PRO A 32 14.90 -19.69 13.17
N THR A 33 14.15 -20.06 12.12
CA THR A 33 14.28 -21.39 11.54
C THR A 33 15.74 -21.62 11.11
N LYS A 34 16.31 -22.79 11.43
CA LYS A 34 17.69 -23.16 11.08
C LYS A 34 17.88 -23.38 9.57
N ALA A 35 16.89 -23.07 8.75
CA ALA A 35 16.90 -23.18 7.29
C ALA A 35 17.39 -21.84 6.69
N PRO A 36 18.66 -21.72 6.27
CA PRO A 36 19.25 -20.44 5.87
C PRO A 36 18.57 -19.81 4.63
N LEU A 37 18.02 -20.67 3.77
CA LEU A 37 17.34 -20.25 2.53
C LEU A 37 15.98 -19.61 2.82
N GLU A 38 15.27 -20.06 3.87
CA GLU A 38 13.97 -19.51 4.25
C GLU A 38 14.11 -18.11 4.86
N SER A 39 15.12 -17.89 5.68
CA SER A 39 15.44 -16.57 6.25
C SER A 39 15.82 -15.56 5.16
N SER A 40 16.62 -15.99 4.18
CA SER A 40 17.00 -15.14 3.05
C SER A 40 15.79 -14.77 2.18
N TYR A 41 14.93 -15.74 1.88
CA TYR A 41 13.69 -15.50 1.13
C TYR A 41 12.76 -14.56 1.88
N THR A 42 12.64 -14.74 3.20
CA THR A 42 11.83 -13.90 4.09
C THR A 42 12.30 -12.46 4.15
N GLY A 43 13.61 -12.25 4.38
CA GLY A 43 14.18 -10.92 4.38
C GLY A 43 13.97 -10.21 3.05
N LEU A 44 14.06 -10.95 1.95
CA LEU A 44 13.98 -10.36 0.62
C LEU A 44 12.56 -10.00 0.20
N TYR A 45 11.55 -10.86 0.42
CA TYR A 45 10.17 -10.46 0.15
C TYR A 45 9.72 -9.35 1.10
N THR A 46 10.19 -9.37 2.36
CA THR A 46 9.86 -8.32 3.35
C THR A 46 10.44 -6.99 2.92
N PHE A 47 11.67 -6.98 2.42
CA PHE A 47 12.31 -5.79 1.85
C PHE A 47 11.54 -5.23 0.66
N ILE A 48 11.16 -6.06 -0.31
CA ILE A 48 10.40 -5.61 -1.50
C ILE A 48 9.04 -5.02 -1.08
N ILE A 49 8.33 -5.69 -0.18
CA ILE A 49 7.05 -5.20 0.36
C ILE A 49 7.24 -3.87 1.09
N ALA A 50 8.30 -3.74 1.89
CA ALA A 50 8.63 -2.49 2.59
C ALA A 50 8.87 -1.34 1.62
N VAL A 51 9.65 -1.56 0.56
CA VAL A 51 9.92 -0.55 -0.47
C VAL A 51 8.62 -0.11 -1.16
N ILE A 52 7.73 -1.04 -1.51
CA ILE A 52 6.44 -0.70 -2.12
C ILE A 52 5.56 0.11 -1.14
N LEU A 53 5.43 -0.33 0.11
CA LEU A 53 4.60 0.34 1.10
C LEU A 53 5.12 1.74 1.46
N LEU A 54 6.43 1.91 1.60
CA LEU A 54 7.05 3.22 1.88
C LEU A 54 6.95 4.21 0.71
N ASN A 55 6.65 3.73 -0.49
CA ASN A 55 6.40 4.55 -1.67
C ASN A 55 4.91 4.86 -1.91
N GLY A 56 4.04 4.58 -0.94
CA GLY A 56 2.60 4.85 -1.04
C GLY A 56 1.75 3.65 -1.48
N GLY A 57 2.33 2.44 -1.50
CA GLY A 57 1.60 1.19 -1.72
C GLY A 57 1.55 0.70 -3.17
N THR A 58 2.02 1.51 -4.13
CA THR A 58 2.22 1.13 -5.53
C THR A 58 3.61 1.56 -5.98
N LEU A 59 4.23 0.80 -6.90
CA LEU A 59 5.57 1.11 -7.38
C LEU A 59 5.81 0.64 -8.82
N GLN A 60 6.22 1.56 -9.69
CA GLN A 60 6.64 1.23 -11.05
C GLN A 60 7.88 0.34 -11.08
N GLU A 61 7.94 -0.57 -12.05
CA GLU A 61 9.03 -1.54 -12.20
C GLU A 61 10.42 -0.89 -12.30
N GLN A 62 10.55 0.19 -13.07
CA GLN A 62 11.81 0.93 -13.22
C GLN A 62 12.33 1.47 -11.87
N LYS A 63 11.43 1.90 -11.01
CA LYS A 63 11.77 2.41 -9.68
C LYS A 63 12.11 1.27 -8.72
N LEU A 64 11.39 0.15 -8.82
CA LEU A 64 11.70 -1.07 -8.06
C LEU A 64 13.08 -1.62 -8.42
N ASP A 65 13.39 -1.75 -9.70
CA ASP A 65 14.69 -2.23 -10.19
C ASP A 65 15.84 -1.37 -9.65
N ARG A 66 15.68 -0.04 -9.68
CA ARG A 66 16.67 0.88 -9.09
C ARG A 66 16.91 0.61 -7.59
N TYR A 67 15.88 0.32 -6.81
CA TYR A 67 16.05 -0.03 -5.39
C TYR A 67 16.74 -1.37 -5.21
N LEU A 68 16.41 -2.38 -6.02
CA LEU A 68 17.02 -3.71 -5.96
C LEU A 68 18.51 -3.66 -6.34
N ARG A 69 18.88 -2.91 -7.38
CA ARG A 69 20.29 -2.65 -7.74
C ARG A 69 21.06 -1.99 -6.61
N ARG A 70 20.46 -0.99 -5.94
CA ARG A 70 21.09 -0.31 -4.80
C ARG A 70 21.30 -1.24 -3.60
N ALA A 71 20.44 -2.25 -3.45
CA ALA A 71 20.57 -3.31 -2.45
C ALA A 71 21.46 -4.47 -2.93
N ASN A 72 22.10 -4.37 -4.10
CA ASN A 72 22.89 -5.43 -4.74
C ASN A 72 22.11 -6.75 -4.91
N ALA A 73 20.79 -6.64 -5.11
CA ALA A 73 19.87 -7.75 -5.27
C ALA A 73 19.55 -8.05 -6.75
N ASP A 74 20.22 -7.39 -7.68
CA ASP A 74 20.02 -7.50 -9.13
C ASP A 74 20.81 -8.68 -9.76
N THR A 75 22.01 -8.94 -9.26
CA THR A 75 22.97 -9.86 -9.89
C THR A 75 22.83 -11.28 -9.37
N TYR A 76 22.63 -11.44 -8.05
CA TYR A 76 22.36 -12.75 -7.44
C TYR A 76 21.64 -12.55 -6.11
N THR A 77 20.36 -12.89 -6.04
CA THR A 77 19.75 -13.10 -4.72
C THR A 77 20.12 -14.50 -4.24
N PRO A 78 20.26 -14.75 -2.92
CA PRO A 78 20.55 -16.09 -2.39
C PRO A 78 19.51 -17.17 -2.78
N VAL A 79 18.42 -16.78 -3.44
CA VAL A 79 17.27 -17.63 -3.78
C VAL A 79 17.17 -17.87 -5.29
N ASP A 80 17.16 -16.82 -6.12
CA ASP A 80 17.07 -16.92 -7.59
C ASP A 80 17.51 -15.61 -8.29
N ARG A 81 17.41 -15.54 -9.62
CA ARG A 81 17.45 -14.29 -10.37
C ARG A 81 16.24 -13.41 -10.05
N THR A 82 16.44 -12.10 -10.08
CA THR A 82 15.44 -11.09 -9.71
C THR A 82 14.11 -11.25 -10.44
N ASP A 83 14.13 -11.48 -11.76
CA ASP A 83 12.91 -11.64 -12.55
C ASP A 83 12.11 -12.89 -12.12
N ARG A 84 12.81 -14.01 -11.89
CA ARG A 84 12.19 -15.28 -11.46
C ARG A 84 11.62 -15.16 -10.07
N LEU A 85 12.33 -14.46 -9.19
CA LEU A 85 11.86 -14.14 -7.86
C LEU A 85 10.59 -13.29 -7.91
N LEU A 86 10.54 -12.20 -8.68
CA LEU A 86 9.35 -11.35 -8.79
C LEU A 86 8.15 -12.11 -9.34
N GLN A 87 8.37 -12.96 -10.35
CA GLN A 87 7.35 -13.88 -10.87
C GLN A 87 6.84 -14.85 -9.79
N ARG A 88 7.77 -15.42 -9.01
CA ARG A 88 7.45 -16.30 -7.88
C ARG A 88 6.63 -15.58 -6.81
N LEU A 89 7.00 -14.35 -6.44
CA LEU A 89 6.26 -13.54 -5.48
C LEU A 89 4.84 -13.20 -5.95
N CYS A 90 4.66 -12.95 -7.26
CA CYS A 90 3.33 -12.77 -7.83
C CYS A 90 2.51 -14.07 -7.75
N LYS A 91 3.11 -15.21 -8.10
CA LYS A 91 2.46 -16.53 -8.05
C LYS A 91 2.04 -16.93 -6.63
N GLU A 92 2.87 -16.60 -5.65
CA GLU A 92 2.62 -16.90 -4.23
C GLU A 92 1.70 -15.87 -3.55
N GLY A 93 1.28 -14.82 -4.26
CA GLY A 93 0.33 -13.82 -3.76
C GLY A 93 0.94 -12.76 -2.85
N TYR A 94 2.28 -12.63 -2.82
CA TYR A 94 2.98 -11.56 -2.13
C TYR A 94 2.85 -10.23 -2.89
N LEU A 95 2.85 -10.29 -4.22
CA LEU A 95 2.77 -9.14 -5.10
C LEU A 95 1.63 -9.29 -6.11
N ILE A 96 1.14 -8.16 -6.59
CA ILE A 96 0.23 -8.06 -7.73
C ILE A 96 0.96 -7.21 -8.78
N ARG A 97 1.10 -7.74 -10.00
CA ARG A 97 1.65 -7.01 -11.14
C ARG A 97 0.49 -6.47 -11.97
N ASN A 98 0.40 -5.14 -12.08
CA ASN A 98 -0.51 -4.46 -12.97
C ASN A 98 0.25 -4.04 -14.24
N ARG A 99 -0.36 -4.25 -15.41
CA ARG A 99 0.19 -3.89 -16.71
C ARG A 99 -0.80 -2.96 -17.39
N GLU A 100 -0.40 -1.71 -17.56
CA GLU A 100 -1.18 -0.70 -18.25
C GLU A 100 -0.46 -0.34 -19.56
N MET A 101 -1.24 -0.12 -20.62
CA MET A 101 -0.73 0.36 -21.89
C MET A 101 -1.15 1.82 -22.01
N ASP A 102 -0.19 2.73 -21.93
CA ASP A 102 -0.43 4.17 -22.09
C ASP A 102 0.31 4.66 -23.34
N GLY A 103 -0.42 5.19 -24.31
CA GLY A 103 0.16 5.77 -25.53
C GLY A 103 1.04 4.85 -26.39
N GLY A 104 1.06 3.53 -26.13
CA GLY A 104 1.93 2.56 -26.81
C GLY A 104 3.11 2.06 -25.96
N ASP A 105 3.36 2.68 -24.81
CA ASP A 105 4.36 2.24 -23.84
C ASP A 105 3.72 1.35 -22.76
N GLU A 106 4.43 0.27 -22.42
CA GLU A 106 4.00 -0.65 -21.37
C GLU A 106 4.47 -0.15 -20.00
N ILE A 107 3.53 0.26 -19.15
CA ILE A 107 3.80 0.66 -17.77
C ILE A 107 3.45 -0.51 -16.85
N ILE A 108 4.46 -1.03 -16.16
CA ILE A 108 4.30 -2.13 -15.20
C ILE A 108 4.42 -1.57 -13.79
N GLU A 109 3.38 -1.83 -12.98
CA GLU A 109 3.34 -1.44 -11.58
C GLU A 109 3.17 -2.65 -10.66
N TYR A 110 3.85 -2.62 -9.53
CA TYR A 110 3.76 -3.63 -8.49
C TYR A 110 3.01 -3.08 -7.28
N MET A 111 2.11 -3.90 -6.76
CA MET A 111 1.35 -3.66 -5.52
C MET A 111 1.51 -4.84 -4.57
N VAL A 112 1.26 -4.61 -3.27
CA VAL A 112 1.28 -5.69 -2.28
C VAL A 112 0.04 -6.58 -2.44
N GLY A 113 0.26 -7.88 -2.63
CA GLY A 113 -0.78 -8.89 -2.72
C GLY A 113 -1.38 -9.30 -1.37
N PRO A 114 -2.46 -10.11 -1.36
CA PRO A 114 -3.17 -10.48 -0.15
C PRO A 114 -2.27 -11.14 0.89
N ARG A 115 -1.36 -12.03 0.48
CA ARG A 115 -0.46 -12.74 1.39
C ARG A 115 0.58 -11.80 2.01
N GLY A 116 1.16 -10.91 1.19
CA GLY A 116 2.10 -9.89 1.67
C GLY A 116 1.49 -8.91 2.68
N LYS A 117 0.20 -8.58 2.53
CA LYS A 117 -0.54 -7.75 3.49
C LYS A 117 -0.73 -8.44 4.84
N VAL A 118 -0.92 -9.76 4.86
CA VAL A 118 -1.16 -10.51 6.11
C VAL A 118 0.14 -10.89 6.81
N GLU A 119 1.15 -11.35 6.07
CA GLU A 119 2.43 -11.79 6.66
C GLU A 119 3.30 -10.61 7.11
N VAL A 120 3.33 -9.51 6.35
CA VAL A 120 4.15 -8.33 6.67
C VAL A 120 3.26 -7.14 7.02
N GLY A 121 2.49 -6.65 6.04
CA GLY A 121 1.62 -5.49 6.20
C GLY A 121 2.32 -4.20 6.63
N ALA A 122 1.56 -3.11 6.76
CA ALA A 122 2.11 -1.81 7.14
C ALA A 122 2.70 -1.81 8.57
N ARG A 123 2.10 -2.57 9.50
CA ARG A 123 2.60 -2.68 10.88
C ARG A 123 3.95 -3.41 10.95
N GLY A 124 4.12 -4.50 10.18
CA GLY A 124 5.38 -5.22 10.11
C GLY A 124 6.49 -4.36 9.51
N VAL A 125 6.19 -3.61 8.44
CA VAL A 125 7.14 -2.65 7.87
C VAL A 125 7.49 -1.54 8.86
N ALA A 126 6.53 -1.00 9.61
CA ALA A 126 6.81 0.00 10.63
C ALA A 126 7.78 -0.53 11.70
N GLY A 127 7.56 -1.76 12.18
CA GLY A 127 8.48 -2.42 13.10
C GLY A 127 9.88 -2.62 12.51
N LEU A 128 9.97 -3.08 11.26
CA LEU A 128 11.24 -3.22 10.56
C LEU A 128 11.99 -1.89 10.45
N VAL A 129 11.30 -0.82 10.09
CA VAL A 129 11.90 0.51 9.94
C VAL A 129 12.39 1.04 11.29
N ARG A 130 11.61 0.86 12.37
CA ARG A 130 12.06 1.20 13.73
C ARG A 130 13.34 0.45 14.12
N GLU A 131 13.39 -0.84 13.84
CA GLU A 131 14.55 -1.68 14.14
C GLU A 131 15.79 -1.22 13.36
N VAL A 132 15.66 -1.03 12.04
CA VAL A 132 16.77 -0.62 11.17
C VAL A 132 17.34 0.75 11.54
N TYR A 133 16.50 1.68 11.98
CA TYR A 133 16.94 3.01 12.43
C TYR A 133 17.30 3.07 13.93
N GLY A 134 17.30 1.94 14.64
CA GLY A 134 17.63 1.89 16.07
C GLY A 134 16.63 2.61 16.97
N LYS A 135 15.39 2.80 16.50
CA LYS A 135 14.31 3.48 17.21
C LYS A 135 13.41 2.52 17.99
N GLN A 136 13.53 1.21 17.78
CA GLN A 136 12.72 0.20 18.48
C GLN A 136 12.94 0.21 20.00
N ALA A 137 14.19 0.25 20.44
CA ALA A 137 14.53 0.30 21.87
C ALA A 137 13.97 1.56 22.57
N MET A 138 13.93 2.69 21.87
CA MET A 138 13.39 3.94 22.41
C MET A 138 11.84 3.92 22.53
N VAL A 139 11.15 3.04 21.80
CA VAL A 139 9.69 2.84 21.92
C VAL A 139 9.38 1.91 23.10
N GLU A 140 10.27 0.98 23.40
CA GLU A 140 10.12 0.01 24.48
C GLU A 140 10.58 0.56 25.84
N ASP A 141 11.60 1.41 25.84
CA ASP A 141 12.18 2.02 27.03
C ASP A 141 11.67 3.46 27.21
N ASN A 142 10.97 3.73 28.32
CA ASN A 142 10.39 5.05 28.61
C ASN A 142 11.42 6.09 29.09
N ASP A 143 12.69 5.67 29.23
CA ASP A 143 13.81 6.49 29.69
C ASP A 143 14.48 7.25 28.53
N THR A 144 13.69 8.10 27.88
CA THR A 144 14.14 8.98 26.77
C THR A 144 14.04 10.44 27.16
N THR A 145 15.04 11.22 26.74
CA THR A 145 15.05 12.68 26.95
C THR A 145 13.92 13.37 26.17
N ALA A 146 13.51 14.56 26.58
CA ALA A 146 12.46 15.31 25.89
C ALA A 146 12.80 15.57 24.40
N ALA A 147 14.08 15.81 24.09
CA ALA A 147 14.54 16.00 22.71
C ALA A 147 14.46 14.70 21.88
N GLU A 148 14.74 13.54 22.47
CA GLU A 148 14.63 12.25 21.78
C GLU A 148 13.16 11.86 21.52
N ARG A 149 12.26 12.25 22.43
CA ARG A 149 10.81 12.06 22.24
C ARG A 149 10.29 12.89 21.07
N GLU A 150 10.67 14.16 20.97
CA GLU A 150 10.29 15.02 19.84
C GLU A 150 10.79 14.46 18.49
N GLN A 151 12.05 14.01 18.44
CA GLN A 151 12.60 13.37 17.25
C GLN A 151 11.88 12.06 16.89
N MET A 152 11.46 11.30 17.90
CA MET A 152 10.68 10.08 17.69
C MET A 152 9.30 10.40 17.14
N GLU A 153 8.62 11.41 17.66
CA GLU A 153 7.31 11.82 17.17
C GLU A 153 7.36 12.28 15.70
N GLU A 154 8.38 13.05 15.32
CA GLU A 154 8.59 13.45 13.92
C GLU A 154 8.82 12.21 13.02
N PHE A 155 9.65 11.27 13.49
CA PHE A 155 9.93 10.03 12.78
C PHE A 155 8.66 9.19 12.58
N GLU A 156 7.88 8.98 13.65
CA GLU A 156 6.62 8.23 13.60
C GLU A 156 5.59 8.93 12.71
N PHE A 157 5.51 10.26 12.75
CA PHE A 157 4.62 11.02 11.86
C PHE A 157 4.97 10.80 10.38
N ARG A 158 6.26 10.88 10.04
CA ARG A 158 6.73 10.66 8.66
C ARG A 158 6.54 9.23 8.21
N LEU A 159 6.77 8.27 9.09
CA LEU A 159 6.56 6.84 8.85
C LEU A 159 5.08 6.51 8.66
N ALA A 160 4.21 7.12 9.46
CA ALA A 160 2.77 6.91 9.33
C ALA A 160 2.23 7.47 8.01
N ARG A 161 2.73 8.65 7.62
CA ARG A 161 2.42 9.26 6.33
C ARG A 161 2.89 8.39 5.15
N SER A 162 4.11 7.85 5.20
CA SER A 162 4.64 7.04 4.10
C SER A 162 3.94 5.69 3.95
N LEU A 163 3.52 5.07 5.06
CA LEU A 163 2.78 3.82 5.07
C LEU A 163 1.28 3.99 4.77
N GLY A 164 0.81 5.22 4.61
CA GLY A 164 -0.59 5.51 4.33
C GLY A 164 -1.53 5.12 5.47
N PHE A 165 -1.06 5.14 6.73
CA PHE A 165 -1.95 5.07 7.89
C PHE A 165 -2.81 6.33 7.92
N ARG A 166 -3.90 6.35 7.14
CA ARG A 166 -4.91 7.41 7.25
C ARG A 166 -5.49 7.29 8.66
N LYS A 167 -5.37 8.36 9.44
CA LYS A 167 -6.10 8.49 10.71
C LYS A 167 -7.56 8.23 10.34
N SER A 168 -8.21 7.30 11.04
CA SER A 168 -9.53 6.75 10.70
C SER A 168 -10.70 7.76 10.73
N GLY A 169 -10.43 9.06 10.64
CA GLY A 169 -11.40 10.15 10.54
C GLY A 169 -11.43 10.91 9.20
N GLU A 170 -10.52 10.65 8.25
CA GLU A 170 -10.50 11.40 6.96
C GLU A 170 -11.23 10.69 5.81
N ALA A 171 -11.72 9.47 6.02
CA ALA A 171 -12.49 8.73 5.01
C ALA A 171 -13.94 9.22 4.86
N GLN A 172 -14.43 10.09 5.76
CA GLN A 172 -15.79 10.66 5.67
C GLN A 172 -15.86 11.98 4.91
N THR A 173 -14.77 12.73 4.76
CA THR A 173 -14.78 14.05 4.11
C THR A 173 -14.65 13.94 2.58
N GLN A 174 -13.83 13.03 2.06
CA GLN A 174 -13.64 12.89 0.61
C GLN A 174 -14.89 12.36 -0.13
N GLY A 175 -15.72 11.54 0.53
CA GLY A 175 -16.98 11.07 -0.06
C GLY A 175 -18.11 12.10 -0.07
N ALA A 176 -18.02 13.14 0.77
CA ALA A 176 -19.01 14.22 0.83
C ALA A 176 -18.71 15.32 -0.19
N ASP A 177 -17.42 15.64 -0.41
CA ASP A 177 -17.00 16.68 -1.36
C ASP A 177 -17.24 16.25 -2.83
N GLU A 178 -17.00 14.98 -3.17
CA GLU A 178 -17.27 14.47 -4.53
C GLU A 178 -18.78 14.36 -4.85
N ALA A 179 -19.62 14.11 -3.84
CA ALA A 179 -21.08 14.08 -4.01
C ALA A 179 -21.65 15.49 -4.19
N ALA A 180 -21.16 16.47 -3.43
CA ALA A 180 -21.59 17.86 -3.54
C ALA A 180 -21.19 18.52 -4.89
N GLU A 181 -20.02 18.17 -5.44
CA GLU A 181 -19.59 18.66 -6.76
C GLU A 181 -20.41 18.06 -7.92
N GLN A 182 -20.88 16.81 -7.79
CA GLN A 182 -21.74 16.18 -8.80
C GLN A 182 -23.16 16.74 -8.77
N GLU A 183 -23.71 17.01 -7.59
CA GLU A 183 -25.04 17.64 -7.42
C GLU A 183 -25.04 19.11 -7.91
N ALA A 184 -23.97 19.86 -7.64
CA ALA A 184 -23.83 21.23 -8.12
C ALA A 184 -23.74 21.30 -9.66
N ARG A 185 -23.04 20.35 -10.30
CA ARG A 185 -22.94 20.28 -11.76
C ARG A 185 -24.24 19.86 -12.45
N GLN A 186 -25.03 18.95 -11.85
CA GLN A 186 -26.34 18.60 -12.39
C GLN A 186 -27.35 19.74 -12.28
N THR A 187 -27.39 20.44 -11.15
CA THR A 187 -28.32 21.56 -10.93
C THR A 187 -28.04 22.73 -11.89
N GLN A 188 -26.76 23.02 -12.15
CA GLN A 188 -26.34 24.08 -13.07
C GLN A 188 -26.61 23.73 -14.54
N GLN A 189 -26.59 22.44 -14.89
CA GLN A 189 -26.92 21.97 -16.24
C GLN A 189 -28.43 21.96 -16.50
N MET A 190 -29.27 21.71 -15.48
CA MET A 190 -30.73 21.84 -15.61
C MET A 190 -31.17 23.30 -15.73
N GLN A 191 -30.60 24.22 -14.94
CA GLN A 191 -30.94 25.65 -15.02
C GLN A 191 -30.60 26.30 -16.37
N ARG A 192 -29.54 25.83 -17.04
CA ARG A 192 -29.19 26.31 -18.39
C ARG A 192 -30.13 25.78 -19.48
N ARG A 193 -30.82 24.68 -19.22
CA ARG A 193 -31.72 24.05 -20.19
C ARG A 193 -33.14 24.63 -20.11
N SER A 194 -33.58 25.02 -18.91
CA SER A 194 -34.85 25.72 -18.72
C SER A 194 -34.82 27.16 -19.25
N ALA A 195 -33.68 27.85 -19.12
CA ALA A 195 -33.55 29.22 -19.64
C ALA A 195 -33.56 29.31 -21.18
N SER A 196 -33.15 28.25 -21.88
CA SER A 196 -33.22 28.18 -23.35
C SER A 196 -34.59 27.78 -23.89
N GLU A 197 -35.45 27.15 -23.08
CA GLU A 197 -36.82 26.79 -23.48
C GLU A 197 -37.80 27.96 -23.26
N GLU A 198 -37.51 28.90 -22.35
CA GLU A 198 -38.32 30.11 -22.15
C GLU A 198 -38.06 31.21 -23.20
N GLU A 199 -36.88 31.26 -23.84
CA GLU A 199 -36.59 32.22 -24.92
C GLU A 199 -37.22 31.84 -26.27
N GLU A 200 -37.57 30.56 -26.50
CA GLU A 200 -38.21 30.12 -27.75
C GLU A 200 -39.75 30.31 -27.75
N GLU A 201 -40.40 30.52 -26.60
CA GLU A 201 -41.86 30.75 -26.53
C GLU A 201 -42.28 32.23 -26.67
N GLU A 202 -41.36 33.20 -26.54
CA GLU A 202 -41.67 34.63 -26.68
C GLU A 202 -41.57 35.17 -28.12
N GLU A 203 -40.97 34.45 -29.08
CA GLU A 203 -40.85 34.94 -30.48
C GLU A 203 -42.04 34.61 -31.39
N ASP A 204 -43.01 33.77 -30.97
CA ASP A 204 -44.15 33.34 -31.80
C ASP A 204 -45.48 34.05 -31.47
N SER A 205 -45.44 35.15 -30.70
CA SER A 205 -46.62 35.96 -30.34
C SER A 205 -46.43 37.45 -30.66
N ASP A 206 -46.10 37.80 -31.90
CA ASP A 206 -46.44 39.10 -32.48
C ASP A 206 -46.23 39.10 -34.02
N TYR A 207 -47.23 38.61 -34.78
CA TYR A 207 -47.87 39.27 -35.95
C TYR A 207 -48.83 38.34 -36.70
#